data_AF-A0A150PY61-F1
#
_entry.id   AF-A0A150PY61-F1
#
_cell.length_a   1.000
_cell.length_b   1.000
_cell.length_c   1.000
_cell.angle_alpha   90.00
_cell.angle_beta   90.00
_cell.angle_gamma   90.00
#
_symmetry.space_group_name_H-M   'P 1'
#
loop_
_entity.id
_entity.type
_entity.pdbx_description
1 polymer ?
#
loop_
_entity_poly.entity_id
_entity_poly.type
_entity_poly.pdbx_seq_one_letter_code
_entity_poly.pdbx_strand_id
1 'polypeptide(L)'
;MRPWLGELGRALGWSAVGAGGALALLSALAPPRPLWADRLGPPVEALSAVTALSAVRSAPVEVTPQEMPEPQPVSPAPDPVLRRGVAPHPAPAAGARKDSFVEEYGLLDAAQVALSAGDTAAALRHVALHEQRFPSGQLRSVRERLRELAQARLARSAEGAAKEEPSR
;
A
#
# COMPACT_ATOMS: atom_id res chain seq x y z
N MET A 1 -18.44 0.34 70.20
CA MET A 1 -17.24 -0.36 69.71
C MET A 1 -17.67 -1.73 69.24
N ARG A 2 -17.61 -2.00 67.93
CA ARG A 2 -18.16 -3.21 67.28
C ARG A 2 -17.14 -4.36 67.37
N PRO A 3 -17.54 -5.57 67.78
CA PRO A 3 -16.76 -6.79 67.67
C PRO A 3 -16.97 -7.42 66.28
N TRP A 4 -16.13 -8.39 65.90
CA TRP A 4 -16.53 -9.77 65.52
C TRP A 4 -15.48 -10.45 64.61
N LEU A 5 -14.85 -11.49 65.14
CA LEU A 5 -14.21 -12.57 64.39
C LEU A 5 -15.31 -13.53 63.87
N GLY A 6 -15.12 -14.04 62.66
CA GLY A 6 -15.94 -15.09 62.03
C GLY A 6 -16.09 -14.74 60.54
N GLU A 7 -15.69 -15.53 59.55
CA GLU A 7 -15.65 -16.98 59.47
C GLU A 7 -14.48 -17.43 58.57
N LEU A 8 -13.57 -18.20 59.17
CA LEU A 8 -12.83 -19.26 58.49
C LEU A 8 -13.81 -20.42 58.31
N GLY A 9 -14.28 -20.64 57.08
CA GLY A 9 -15.22 -21.73 56.82
C GLY A 9 -15.57 -21.94 55.36
N ARG A 10 -14.67 -22.57 54.59
CA ARG A 10 -14.98 -23.83 53.88
C ARG A 10 -13.82 -24.29 53.01
N ALA A 11 -13.24 -25.40 53.45
CA ALA A 11 -12.50 -26.34 52.62
C ALA A 11 -13.46 -27.09 51.67
N LEU A 12 -13.03 -27.28 50.43
CA LEU A 12 -13.24 -28.46 49.56
C LEU A 12 -12.43 -28.13 48.28
N GLY A 13 -11.20 -28.64 48.10
CA GLY A 13 -10.94 -30.01 47.63
C GLY A 13 -11.71 -30.21 46.34
N TRP A 14 -11.11 -30.12 45.14
CA TRP A 14 -10.62 -31.27 44.36
C TRP A 14 -9.28 -30.99 43.65
N SER A 15 -8.30 -31.85 43.87
CA SER A 15 -7.18 -32.08 42.95
C SER A 15 -7.54 -33.27 42.06
N ALA A 16 -7.56 -33.10 40.74
CA ALA A 16 -7.51 -34.22 39.80
C ALA A 16 -7.02 -33.76 38.43
N VAL A 17 -5.73 -33.97 38.21
CA VAL A 17 -5.11 -34.57 37.01
C VAL A 17 -5.92 -34.45 35.71
N GLY A 18 -5.42 -33.59 34.83
CA GLY A 18 -5.71 -33.59 33.39
C GLY A 18 -4.44 -33.24 32.63
N ALA A 19 -3.47 -34.15 32.63
CA ALA A 19 -2.34 -34.11 31.72
C ALA A 19 -2.83 -34.47 30.32
N GLY A 20 -3.00 -33.47 29.45
CA GLY A 20 -3.39 -33.70 28.06
C GLY A 20 -3.77 -32.39 27.38
N GLY A 21 -2.81 -31.74 26.71
CA GLY A 21 -3.12 -30.57 25.89
C GLY A 21 -2.00 -29.57 25.67
N ALA A 22 -0.74 -29.90 25.96
CA ALA A 22 0.39 -29.03 25.62
C ALA A 22 0.78 -29.20 24.13
N LEU A 23 -0.10 -28.82 23.19
CA LEU A 23 0.22 -28.58 21.77
C LEU A 23 -0.91 -27.86 21.00
N ALA A 24 -1.68 -26.96 21.64
CA ALA A 24 -2.77 -26.24 20.97
C ALA A 24 -2.90 -24.75 21.36
N LEU A 25 -1.82 -24.12 21.82
CA LEU A 25 -1.83 -22.71 22.27
C LEU A 25 -0.73 -21.87 21.60
N LEU A 26 -0.61 -21.98 20.27
CA LEU A 26 0.25 -21.12 19.45
C LEU A 26 -0.46 -20.60 18.18
N SER A 27 -1.79 -20.47 18.21
CA SER A 27 -2.58 -19.96 17.06
C SER A 27 -3.37 -18.69 17.36
N ALA A 28 -3.23 -18.10 18.56
CA ALA A 28 -4.10 -17.00 19.02
C ALA A 28 -3.56 -15.59 18.74
N LEU A 29 -2.55 -15.44 17.87
CA LEU A 29 -2.00 -14.13 17.49
C LEU A 29 -1.88 -13.93 15.97
N ALA A 30 -2.74 -14.59 15.19
CA ALA A 30 -2.92 -14.21 13.79
C ALA A 30 -4.00 -13.11 13.72
N PRO A 31 -3.69 -11.89 13.26
CA PRO A 31 -4.72 -10.90 13.00
C PRO A 31 -5.75 -11.49 12.02
N PRO A 32 -7.06 -11.22 12.19
CA PRO A 32 -8.08 -11.74 11.30
C PRO A 32 -7.74 -11.35 9.87
N ARG A 33 -7.59 -12.36 9.01
CA ARG A 33 -7.38 -12.14 7.57
C ARG A 33 -8.55 -11.31 7.08
N PRO A 34 -8.30 -10.13 6.51
CA PRO A 34 -9.40 -9.31 6.06
C PRO A 34 -10.03 -9.98 4.83
N LEU A 35 -11.36 -10.11 4.83
CA LEU A 35 -12.16 -10.84 3.82
C LEU A 35 -12.03 -10.32 2.38
N TRP A 36 -11.28 -9.24 2.16
CA TRP A 36 -10.91 -8.79 0.81
C TRP A 36 -9.76 -9.61 0.20
N ALA A 37 -9.00 -10.37 1.00
CA ALA A 37 -7.94 -11.24 0.52
C ALA A 37 -8.46 -12.40 -0.34
N ASP A 38 -9.70 -12.86 -0.13
CA ASP A 38 -10.33 -13.91 -0.95
C ASP A 38 -10.85 -13.40 -2.31
N ARG A 39 -10.91 -12.08 -2.51
CA ARG A 39 -11.31 -11.50 -3.81
C ARG A 39 -10.17 -11.41 -4.83
N LEU A 40 -8.94 -11.56 -4.37
CA LEU A 40 -7.78 -11.74 -5.22
C LEU A 40 -7.52 -13.25 -5.22
N GLY A 41 -8.06 -13.92 -6.23
CA GLY A 41 -7.91 -15.37 -6.40
C GLY A 41 -6.46 -15.85 -6.30
N PRO A 42 -6.26 -17.18 -6.19
CA PRO A 42 -4.93 -17.75 -5.93
C PRO A 42 -3.89 -17.20 -6.91
N PRO A 43 -2.78 -16.62 -6.45
CA PRO A 43 -1.66 -16.38 -7.33
C PRO A 43 -0.98 -17.72 -7.62
N VAL A 44 -0.40 -17.82 -8.80
CA VAL A 44 0.61 -18.82 -9.20
C VAL A 44 0.08 -20.16 -9.78
N GLU A 45 -0.53 -20.11 -10.96
CA GLU A 45 -0.29 -21.10 -12.05
C GLU A 45 -0.39 -20.51 -13.48
N ALA A 46 -0.52 -19.19 -13.64
CA ALA A 46 -0.68 -18.55 -14.96
C ALA A 46 0.60 -17.85 -15.47
N LEU A 47 1.80 -18.31 -15.08
CA LEU A 47 3.08 -17.79 -15.58
C LEU A 47 3.83 -18.77 -16.50
N SER A 48 3.12 -19.65 -17.21
CA SER A 48 3.71 -20.54 -18.23
C SER A 48 3.18 -20.35 -19.66
N ALA A 49 2.30 -19.37 -19.91
CA ALA A 49 1.63 -19.23 -21.22
C ALA A 49 2.02 -17.99 -22.04
N VAL A 50 2.97 -17.16 -21.60
CA VAL A 50 3.37 -15.94 -22.34
C VAL A 50 4.66 -16.14 -23.16
N THR A 51 5.35 -17.26 -23.00
CA THR A 51 6.60 -17.56 -23.74
C THR A 51 6.39 -18.23 -25.10
N ALA A 52 5.16 -18.34 -25.60
CA ALA A 52 4.83 -19.14 -26.79
C ALA A 52 4.25 -18.34 -27.99
N LEU A 53 4.37 -17.00 -28.02
CA LEU A 53 3.95 -16.18 -29.16
C LEU A 53 4.98 -15.10 -29.50
N SER A 54 6.15 -15.51 -29.98
CA SER A 54 7.05 -14.65 -30.78
C SER A 54 7.83 -15.45 -31.83
N ALA A 55 7.20 -16.49 -32.38
CA ALA A 55 7.67 -17.15 -33.59
C ALA A 55 6.86 -16.63 -34.79
N VAL A 56 6.94 -15.33 -35.07
CA VAL A 56 6.53 -14.76 -36.37
C VAL A 56 7.79 -14.44 -37.16
N ARG A 57 8.27 -15.49 -37.83
CA ARG A 57 8.70 -15.51 -39.24
C ARG A 57 9.13 -14.14 -39.79
N SER A 58 10.43 -13.88 -39.81
CA SER A 58 11.05 -12.99 -40.80
C SER A 58 11.96 -13.84 -41.68
N ALA A 59 11.55 -13.99 -42.94
CA ALA A 59 12.34 -14.63 -43.97
C ALA A 59 13.65 -13.86 -44.21
N PRO A 60 14.74 -14.52 -44.64
CA PRO A 60 15.95 -13.83 -45.08
C PRO A 60 15.65 -13.14 -46.41
N VAL A 61 15.58 -11.81 -46.41
CA VAL A 61 15.66 -11.03 -47.65
C VAL A 61 17.15 -10.90 -47.97
N GLU A 62 17.56 -11.65 -48.98
CA GLU A 62 18.83 -11.52 -49.67
C GLU A 62 18.87 -10.14 -50.35
N VAL A 63 19.62 -9.21 -49.78
CA VAL A 63 19.86 -7.89 -50.38
C VAL A 63 21.12 -7.99 -51.22
N THR A 64 20.94 -8.04 -52.54
CA THR A 64 22.00 -7.88 -53.53
C THR A 64 22.64 -6.48 -53.39
N PRO A 65 23.98 -6.35 -53.48
CA PRO A 65 24.63 -5.04 -53.45
C PRO A 65 24.35 -4.30 -54.75
N GLN A 66 23.57 -3.21 -54.71
CA GLN A 66 23.57 -2.22 -55.77
C GLN A 66 24.56 -1.10 -55.42
N GLU A 67 25.57 -1.02 -56.27
CA GLU A 67 26.58 0.02 -56.35
C GLU A 67 26.05 1.18 -57.21
N MET A 68 26.02 2.41 -56.65
CA MET A 68 26.11 3.75 -57.31
C MET A 68 25.36 4.84 -56.51
N PRO A 69 25.64 6.14 -56.72
CA PRO A 69 26.92 6.84 -56.78
C PRO A 69 27.01 7.91 -55.66
N GLU A 70 28.23 8.32 -55.35
CA GLU A 70 28.61 9.30 -54.33
C GLU A 70 27.89 10.67 -54.51
N PRO A 71 27.14 11.18 -53.51
CA PRO A 71 26.68 12.57 -53.50
C PRO A 71 27.76 13.49 -52.93
N GLN A 72 28.15 14.48 -53.74
CA GLN A 72 29.11 15.53 -53.41
C GLN A 72 28.74 16.35 -52.15
N PRO A 73 29.74 16.90 -51.43
CA PRO A 73 29.51 17.63 -50.19
C PRO A 73 29.01 19.04 -50.49
N VAL A 74 27.74 19.32 -50.20
CA VAL A 74 27.24 20.70 -50.12
C VAL A 74 27.02 21.02 -48.65
N SER A 75 27.98 21.72 -48.04
CA SER A 75 27.83 22.36 -46.74
C SER A 75 26.98 23.61 -46.87
N PRO A 76 25.92 23.73 -46.07
CA PRO A 76 25.62 24.98 -45.39
C PRO A 76 25.90 24.80 -43.90
N ALA A 77 26.78 25.65 -43.37
CA ALA A 77 27.11 25.70 -41.95
C ALA A 77 25.83 25.88 -41.11
N PRO A 78 25.53 24.98 -40.15
CA PRO A 78 24.57 25.30 -39.11
C PRO A 78 25.25 26.19 -38.08
N ASP A 79 24.69 27.38 -37.93
CA ASP A 79 24.89 28.30 -36.81
C ASP A 79 25.06 27.52 -35.49
N PRO A 80 26.15 27.70 -34.72
CA PRO A 80 26.27 27.09 -33.41
C PRO A 80 25.35 27.84 -32.45
N VAL A 81 24.05 27.52 -32.50
CA VAL A 81 23.13 27.84 -31.40
C VAL A 81 23.70 27.13 -30.18
N LEU A 82 24.29 27.92 -29.29
CA LEU A 82 24.72 27.56 -27.95
C LEU A 82 23.62 26.73 -27.27
N ARG A 83 23.69 25.41 -27.44
CA ARG A 83 22.92 24.48 -26.62
C ARG A 83 23.55 24.59 -25.25
N ARG A 84 22.99 25.49 -24.43
CA ARG A 84 23.21 25.54 -22.98
C ARG A 84 22.92 24.13 -22.47
N GLY A 85 23.99 23.36 -22.28
CA GLY A 85 23.92 22.00 -21.77
C GLY A 85 23.30 22.06 -20.39
N VAL A 86 22.00 21.77 -20.31
CA VAL A 86 21.40 21.39 -19.04
C VAL A 86 22.10 20.09 -18.66
N ALA A 87 23.00 20.16 -17.69
CA ALA A 87 23.66 18.97 -17.17
C ALA A 87 22.59 17.93 -16.80
N PRO A 88 22.75 16.65 -17.20
CA PRO A 88 21.81 15.61 -16.81
C PRO A 88 21.69 15.62 -15.29
N HIS A 89 20.48 15.84 -14.77
CA HIS A 89 20.27 15.69 -13.34
C HIS A 89 20.55 14.23 -12.98
N PRO A 90 21.42 13.96 -11.99
CA PRO A 90 21.71 12.60 -11.58
C PRO A 90 20.39 11.95 -11.16
N ALA A 91 20.02 10.87 -11.86
CA ALA A 91 18.86 10.09 -11.49
C ALA A 91 19.09 9.54 -10.08
N PRO A 92 18.10 9.63 -9.17
CA PRO A 92 18.24 9.11 -7.82
C PRO A 92 18.55 7.61 -7.88
N ALA A 93 19.49 7.18 -7.03
CA ALA A 93 19.89 5.78 -6.91
C ALA A 93 18.65 4.90 -6.68
N ALA A 94 18.63 3.70 -7.29
CA ALA A 94 17.48 2.81 -7.23
C ALA A 94 17.04 2.48 -5.77
N GLY A 95 17.99 2.42 -4.82
CA GLY A 95 17.71 2.22 -3.40
C GLY A 95 16.90 3.36 -2.77
N ALA A 96 17.24 4.62 -3.06
CA ALA A 96 16.57 5.78 -2.50
C ALA A 96 15.08 5.86 -2.89
N ARG A 97 14.72 5.34 -4.08
CA ARG A 97 13.31 5.25 -4.50
C ARG A 97 12.52 4.22 -3.69
N LYS A 98 13.15 3.10 -3.34
CA LYS A 98 12.51 2.03 -2.55
C LYS A 98 12.28 2.49 -1.11
N ASP A 99 13.25 3.16 -0.52
CA ASP A 99 13.13 3.67 0.85
C ASP A 99 12.01 4.71 0.95
N SER A 100 11.93 5.63 -0.02
CA SER A 100 10.82 6.58 -0.11
C SER A 100 9.46 5.91 -0.24
N PHE A 101 9.36 4.78 -0.95
CA PHE A 101 8.09 4.05 -1.10
C PHE A 101 7.65 3.39 0.21
N VAL A 102 8.58 2.79 0.95
CA VAL A 102 8.29 2.16 2.25
C VAL A 102 7.79 3.20 3.25
N GLU A 103 8.43 4.38 3.29
CA GLU A 103 7.99 5.49 4.13
C GLU A 103 6.62 6.03 3.71
N GLU A 104 6.41 6.22 2.41
CA GLU A 104 5.14 6.69 1.85
C GLU A 104 3.99 5.74 2.22
N TYR A 105 4.21 4.44 2.05
CA TYR A 105 3.25 3.40 2.40
C TYR A 105 2.93 3.39 3.91
N GLY A 106 3.94 3.53 4.77
CA GLY A 106 3.74 3.52 6.22
C GLY A 106 2.80 4.62 6.73
N LEU A 107 2.83 5.82 6.11
CA LEU A 107 1.89 6.89 6.46
C LEU A 107 0.45 6.57 6.06
N LEU A 108 0.24 5.95 4.90
CA LEU A 108 -1.11 5.58 4.43
C LEU A 108 -1.66 4.35 5.15
N ASP A 109 -0.80 3.41 5.54
CA ASP A 109 -1.17 2.29 6.41
C ASP A 109 -1.66 2.78 7.78
N ALA A 110 -0.94 3.72 8.40
CA ALA A 110 -1.39 4.35 9.65
C ALA A 110 -2.76 5.05 9.51
N ALA A 111 -3.01 5.72 8.38
CA ALA A 111 -4.32 6.30 8.09
C ALA A 111 -5.42 5.23 7.98
N GLN A 112 -5.13 4.10 7.34
CA GLN A 112 -6.06 2.98 7.21
C GLN A 112 -6.34 2.30 8.55
N VAL A 113 -5.32 2.13 9.40
CA VAL A 113 -5.48 1.62 10.77
C VAL A 113 -6.37 2.55 11.59
N ALA A 114 -6.12 3.86 11.55
CA ALA A 114 -6.95 4.85 12.23
C ALA A 114 -8.41 4.82 11.76
N LEU A 115 -8.64 4.71 10.44
CA LEU A 115 -9.99 4.49 9.91
C LEU A 115 -10.60 3.22 10.47
N SER A 116 -9.88 2.10 10.46
CA SER A 116 -10.41 0.82 10.94
C SER A 116 -10.79 0.87 12.43
N ALA A 117 -10.08 1.67 13.21
CA ALA A 117 -10.38 1.96 14.62
C ALA A 117 -11.53 2.97 14.84
N GLY A 118 -12.07 3.58 13.78
CA GLY A 118 -13.10 4.62 13.88
C GLY A 118 -12.57 6.03 14.16
N ASP A 119 -11.25 6.19 14.35
CA ASP A 119 -10.63 7.50 14.55
C ASP A 119 -10.43 8.23 13.21
N THR A 120 -11.51 8.84 12.75
CA THR A 120 -11.56 9.59 11.49
C THR A 120 -10.64 10.82 11.53
N ALA A 121 -10.44 11.43 12.71
CA ALA A 121 -9.57 12.59 12.87
C ALA A 121 -8.09 12.21 12.73
N ALA A 122 -7.64 11.11 13.34
CA ALA A 122 -6.29 10.60 13.16
C ALA A 122 -6.01 10.21 11.70
N ALA A 123 -6.96 9.55 11.04
CA ALA A 123 -6.82 9.21 9.63
C ALA A 123 -6.57 10.44 8.75
N LEU A 124 -7.35 11.52 8.93
CA LEU A 124 -7.16 12.77 8.18
C LEU A 124 -5.82 13.44 8.48
N ARG A 125 -5.31 13.37 9.71
CA ARG A 125 -3.96 13.87 10.06
C ARG A 125 -2.87 13.10 9.31
N HIS A 126 -2.95 11.77 9.25
CA HIS A 126 -2.00 10.95 8.51
C HIS A 126 -2.04 11.22 7.00
N VAL A 127 -3.24 11.40 6.43
CA VAL A 127 -3.43 11.81 5.02
C VAL A 127 -2.80 13.18 4.75
N ALA A 128 -2.99 14.16 5.62
CA ALA A 128 -2.40 15.49 5.48
C ALA A 128 -0.87 15.46 5.59
N LEU A 129 -0.34 14.66 6.52
CA LEU A 129 1.11 14.47 6.66
C LEU A 129 1.73 13.82 5.42
N HIS A 130 1.04 12.83 4.84
CA HIS A 130 1.45 12.23 3.56
C HIS A 130 1.50 13.28 2.43
N GLU A 131 0.47 14.13 2.30
CA GLU A 131 0.45 15.18 1.27
C GLU A 131 1.58 16.20 1.42
N GLN A 132 1.91 16.59 2.66
CA GLN A 132 3.03 17.51 2.92
C GLN A 132 4.39 16.90 2.56
N ARG A 133 4.59 15.61 2.89
CA ARG A 133 5.89 14.94 2.70
C ARG A 133 6.07 14.38 1.28
N PHE A 134 4.98 13.97 0.64
CA PHE A 134 4.96 13.33 -0.67
C PHE A 134 3.90 13.97 -1.59
N PRO A 135 4.06 15.24 -1.98
CA PRO A 135 3.07 15.96 -2.80
C PRO A 135 2.85 15.29 -4.17
N SER A 136 3.92 14.77 -4.76
CA SER A 136 3.93 13.99 -6.01
C SER A 136 4.20 12.50 -5.75
N GLY A 137 3.80 11.98 -4.59
CA GLY A 137 4.00 10.58 -4.19
C GLY A 137 3.31 9.58 -5.12
N GLN A 138 3.85 8.36 -5.18
CA GLN A 138 3.34 7.32 -6.08
C GLN A 138 1.98 6.80 -5.63
N LEU A 139 1.65 6.96 -4.34
CA LEU A 139 0.42 6.46 -3.72
C LEU A 139 -0.66 7.55 -3.59
N ARG A 140 -0.61 8.60 -4.41
CA ARG A 140 -1.60 9.68 -4.43
C ARG A 140 -3.04 9.18 -4.58
N SER A 141 -3.30 8.20 -5.45
CA SER A 141 -4.65 7.65 -5.65
C SER A 141 -5.20 6.97 -4.38
N VAL A 142 -4.34 6.27 -3.64
CA VAL A 142 -4.68 5.65 -2.35
C VAL A 142 -5.00 6.72 -1.32
N ARG A 143 -4.18 7.78 -1.26
CA ARG A 143 -4.45 8.94 -0.40
C ARG A 143 -5.82 9.54 -0.64
N GLU A 144 -6.16 9.87 -1.90
CA GLU A 144 -7.45 10.49 -2.22
C GLU A 144 -8.63 9.59 -1.82
N ARG A 145 -8.51 8.28 -2.07
CA ARG A 145 -9.53 7.31 -1.65
C ARG A 145 -9.72 7.29 -0.12
N LEU A 146 -8.63 7.30 0.65
CA LEU A 146 -8.70 7.32 2.11
C LEU A 146 -9.32 8.63 2.63
N ARG A 147 -9.03 9.76 1.97
CA ARG A 147 -9.65 11.06 2.26
C ARG A 147 -11.15 11.03 2.07
N GLU A 148 -11.62 10.54 0.93
CA GLU A 148 -13.05 10.41 0.63
C GLU A 148 -13.75 9.51 1.66
N LEU A 149 -13.14 8.37 2.01
CA LEU A 149 -13.68 7.45 3.02
C LEU A 149 -13.80 8.10 4.40
N ALA A 150 -12.77 8.86 4.81
CA ALA A 150 -12.78 9.59 6.06
C ALA A 150 -13.89 10.66 6.09
N GLN A 151 -14.01 11.45 5.02
CA GLN A 151 -15.05 12.47 4.88
C GLN A 151 -16.46 11.88 4.90
N ALA A 152 -16.68 10.77 4.18
CA ALA A 152 -17.96 10.08 4.15
C ALA A 152 -18.36 9.50 5.51
N ARG A 153 -17.39 9.15 6.38
CA ARG A 153 -17.68 8.75 7.75
C ARG A 153 -18.02 9.94 8.63
N LEU A 154 -17.27 11.02 8.51
CA LEU A 154 -17.53 12.26 9.25
C LEU A 154 -18.94 12.79 8.96
N ALA A 155 -19.35 12.81 7.69
CA ALA A 155 -20.69 13.22 7.29
C ALA A 155 -21.79 12.35 7.92
N ARG A 156 -21.63 11.01 7.87
CA ARG A 156 -22.59 10.08 8.48
C ARG A 156 -22.68 10.22 9.99
N SER A 157 -21.57 10.48 10.68
CA SER A 157 -21.56 10.75 12.12
C SER A 157 -22.32 12.04 12.47
N ALA A 158 -22.16 13.10 11.66
CA ALA A 158 -22.88 14.35 11.86
C ALA A 158 -24.41 14.18 11.64
N GLU A 159 -24.81 13.42 10.63
CA GLU A 159 -26.23 13.10 10.38
C GLU A 159 -26.87 12.30 11.52
N GLY A 160 -26.13 11.38 12.13
CA GLY A 160 -26.59 10.62 13.31
C GLY A 160 -26.87 11.52 14.51
N ALA A 161 -25.94 12.43 14.82
CA ALA A 161 -26.08 13.37 15.93
C ALA A 161 -27.29 14.30 15.75
N ALA A 162 -27.54 14.79 14.53
CA ALA A 162 -28.67 15.67 14.25
C ALA A 162 -30.05 14.97 14.39
N LYS A 163 -30.13 13.65 14.18
CA LYS A 163 -31.37 12.89 14.32
C LYS A 163 -31.73 12.52 15.76
N GLU A 164 -30.76 12.54 16.68
CA GLU A 164 -30.99 12.29 18.11
C GLU A 164 -31.52 13.54 18.84
N GLU A 165 -31.46 14.71 18.21
CA GLU A 165 -31.90 15.99 18.77
C GLU A 165 -33.25 16.53 18.20
N PRO A 166 -34.36 15.76 18.24
CA PRO A 166 -35.69 16.40 18.21
C PRO A 166 -36.69 15.77 19.19
N SER A 167 -36.70 16.26 20.43
CA SER A 167 -37.89 16.33 21.28
C SER A 167 -37.61 17.23 22.48
N ARG A 168 -37.95 18.50 22.36
CA ARG A 168 -38.22 19.39 23.48
C ARG A 168 -39.44 20.23 23.16
#